data_AF-K2HYL0-F1
#
_entry.id   AF-K2HYL0-F1
#
_cell.length_a   1.000
_cell.length_b   1.000
_cell.length_c   1.000
_cell.angle_alpha   90.00
_cell.angle_beta   90.00
_cell.angle_gamma   90.00
#
_symmetry.space_group_name_H-M   'P 1'
#
loop_
_entity.id
_entity.type
_entity.pdbx_description
1 polymer ?
#
loop_
_entity_poly.entity_id
_entity_poly.type
_entity_poly.pdbx_seq_one_letter_code
_entity_poly.pdbx_strand_id
1 'polypeptide(L)'
;MKSHDEKSRVQVRLISVMSQNEKSEIGNIKISWERGDNNGTTKVFSIGEEINEEFSFISTFQYSKGHLKPKILKLNIISRNMTIGSETINLSDYFNDKASIGEQSINKLLNVGKEILTIKLLLLFGDHLFSTPKVSKQKTRIMGSPNTSSSKVLTSSSCNTPKRKICQSTISVSKIPSSKTSLDLTRSFEFESTKQTQPVFNTLNKESNGDPIISHRTIRSIDRIHRATADASQIRSALDQPTIGSNSNSIARQSSFRQIKRDGPLRESSTRELKVNTSRRNTVEVLTGEEELLIKDIGRHSSFMELEEQCKSTDNTLLTQIIYSSMPIEKFISNSGLPEVICTQLQSFVIADILPLKLCVYLFSSISKLITLYETLGKKQRIESLVQFNEDIQKIGSKCYTRLFEIINLKFHKAWEISLNQNCSDKPILQELNSIVNLVCEFRTIGPFKTLILNDMFKVLNISFYEEVIKDHCTLMMGIQIQMLLGIVSDFEYKLKNLLVLKDNLIIIKEIGRVLVLNQKNLLVDDSRSEICPHLTDEKLVNLLTNYDKLNPKEIPSGTISLLSRNVNQRHVEFYDFSLPELKEQKLKDLIRDAVGCPWTPFDLSTTPLASRSYLQKTTIN
;
A
#
# COMPACT_ATOMS: atom_id res chain seq x y z
N MET A 1 -28.94 -4.47 30.41
CA MET A 1 -28.72 -5.84 29.87
C MET A 1 -27.32 -5.89 29.29
N LYS A 2 -26.61 -7.04 29.37
CA LYS A 2 -25.34 -7.23 28.65
C LYS A 2 -25.63 -7.40 27.15
N SER A 3 -24.73 -6.94 26.28
CA SER A 3 -24.76 -7.31 24.86
C SER A 3 -24.43 -8.79 24.72
N HIS A 4 -25.21 -9.50 23.90
CA HIS A 4 -24.89 -10.86 23.46
C HIS A 4 -24.44 -10.81 22.01
N ASP A 5 -23.35 -11.53 21.72
CA ASP A 5 -22.78 -11.67 20.38
C ASP A 5 -22.93 -13.14 19.97
N GLU A 6 -23.79 -13.38 19.00
CA GLU A 6 -24.08 -14.71 18.48
C GLU A 6 -23.37 -14.90 17.14
N LYS A 7 -22.72 -16.05 16.94
CA LYS A 7 -22.10 -16.40 15.66
C LYS A 7 -23.00 -17.40 14.94
N SER A 8 -23.19 -17.19 13.65
CA SER A 8 -23.89 -18.13 12.80
C SER A 8 -23.20 -18.20 11.44
N ARG A 9 -23.06 -19.41 10.89
CA ARG A 9 -22.80 -19.58 9.45
C ARG A 9 -24.06 -19.21 8.67
N VAL A 10 -23.91 -18.28 7.73
CA VAL A 10 -24.92 -17.90 6.74
C VAL A 10 -24.56 -18.57 5.43
N GLN A 11 -25.54 -19.21 4.80
CA GLN A 11 -25.46 -19.85 3.49
C GLN A 11 -26.49 -19.18 2.58
N VAL A 12 -26.05 -18.72 1.41
CA VAL A 12 -26.84 -17.94 0.46
C VAL A 12 -26.84 -18.68 -0.87
N ARG A 13 -28.03 -19.06 -1.35
CA ARG A 13 -28.22 -19.60 -2.71
C ARG A 13 -28.90 -18.57 -3.59
N LEU A 14 -28.32 -18.32 -4.77
CA LEU A 14 -28.93 -17.53 -5.82
C LEU A 14 -29.78 -18.45 -6.69
N ILE A 15 -31.09 -18.21 -6.74
CA ILE A 15 -32.07 -19.08 -7.43
C ILE A 15 -32.37 -18.57 -8.84
N SER A 16 -32.59 -17.26 -9.02
CA SER A 16 -32.83 -16.69 -10.36
C SER A 16 -32.62 -15.18 -10.38
N VAL A 17 -32.40 -14.65 -11.58
CA VAL A 17 -32.55 -13.22 -11.89
C VAL A 17 -33.51 -13.11 -13.06
N MET A 18 -34.69 -12.55 -12.83
CA MET A 18 -35.74 -12.39 -13.84
C MET A 18 -35.88 -10.90 -14.21
N SER A 19 -36.00 -10.56 -15.49
CA SER A 19 -36.51 -9.24 -15.87
C SER A 19 -38.04 -9.24 -15.80
N GLN A 20 -38.63 -8.08 -15.48
CA GLN A 20 -40.08 -7.87 -15.58
C GLN A 20 -40.55 -7.60 -17.02
N ASN A 21 -39.61 -7.37 -17.95
CA ASN A 21 -39.90 -7.24 -19.37
C ASN A 21 -39.89 -8.62 -20.05
N GLU A 22 -40.77 -8.85 -21.04
CA GLU A 22 -40.86 -10.14 -21.77
C GLU A 22 -39.54 -10.59 -22.42
N LYS A 23 -38.67 -9.64 -22.74
CA LYS A 23 -37.27 -9.87 -23.14
C LYS A 23 -36.38 -8.85 -22.47
N SER A 24 -35.27 -9.31 -21.91
CA SER A 24 -34.21 -8.46 -21.38
C SER A 24 -33.23 -8.08 -22.50
N GLU A 25 -32.86 -6.80 -22.60
CA GLU A 25 -31.76 -6.31 -23.43
C GLU A 25 -30.41 -6.47 -22.72
N ILE A 26 -30.44 -6.71 -21.39
CA ILE A 26 -29.27 -7.00 -20.57
C ILE A 26 -28.78 -8.43 -20.87
N GLY A 27 -27.78 -8.51 -21.75
CA GLY A 27 -27.03 -9.75 -22.00
C GLY A 27 -26.22 -10.23 -20.78
N ASN A 28 -25.70 -11.45 -20.89
CA ASN A 28 -25.17 -12.30 -19.82
C ASN A 28 -24.50 -11.55 -18.64
N ILE A 29 -24.90 -11.93 -17.43
CA ILE A 29 -24.53 -11.26 -16.18
C ILE A 29 -23.78 -12.20 -15.23
N LYS A 30 -23.12 -11.62 -14.24
CA LYS A 30 -22.66 -12.28 -13.02
C LYS A 30 -22.96 -11.39 -11.81
N ILE A 31 -23.14 -11.97 -10.63
CA ILE A 31 -23.29 -11.22 -9.38
C ILE A 31 -21.97 -11.25 -8.61
N SER A 32 -21.48 -10.07 -8.24
CA SER A 32 -20.45 -9.90 -7.21
C SER A 32 -21.14 -9.68 -5.85
N TRP A 33 -20.77 -10.43 -4.83
CA TRP A 33 -21.32 -10.34 -3.48
C TRP A 33 -20.25 -9.94 -2.46
N GLU A 34 -20.65 -9.19 -1.44
CA GLU A 34 -19.76 -8.52 -0.48
C GLU A 34 -20.42 -8.48 0.91
N ARG A 35 -19.73 -8.96 1.95
CA ARG A 35 -20.23 -9.03 3.33
C ARG A 35 -19.06 -8.88 4.32
N GLY A 36 -18.60 -7.64 4.50
CA GLY A 36 -17.32 -7.36 5.16
C GLY A 36 -16.19 -7.95 4.33
N ASP A 37 -15.21 -8.58 4.98
CA ASP A 37 -14.03 -9.16 4.32
C ASP A 37 -14.40 -10.35 3.39
N ASN A 38 -15.55 -11.00 3.63
CA ASN A 38 -16.06 -12.07 2.79
C ASN A 38 -16.64 -11.50 1.49
N ASN A 39 -16.12 -11.93 0.34
CA ASN A 39 -16.60 -11.51 -0.97
C ASN A 39 -16.44 -12.64 -2.00
N GLY A 40 -17.09 -12.51 -3.15
CA GLY A 40 -16.93 -13.42 -4.27
C GLY A 40 -17.73 -13.02 -5.51
N THR A 41 -17.59 -13.78 -6.60
CA THR A 41 -18.38 -13.59 -7.82
C THR A 41 -18.96 -14.91 -8.30
N THR A 42 -20.21 -14.90 -8.76
CA THR A 42 -20.81 -16.04 -9.46
C THR A 42 -20.11 -16.30 -10.80
N LYS A 43 -20.39 -17.46 -11.39
CA LYS A 43 -20.23 -17.67 -12.84
C LYS A 43 -21.12 -16.69 -13.63
N VAL A 44 -20.88 -16.63 -14.93
CA VAL A 44 -21.69 -15.87 -15.89
C VAL A 44 -22.88 -16.73 -16.33
N PHE A 45 -24.09 -16.16 -16.30
CA PHE A 45 -25.37 -16.79 -16.65
C PHE A 45 -26.29 -15.80 -17.40
N SER A 46 -27.38 -16.27 -18.00
CA SER A 46 -28.36 -15.43 -18.69
C SER A 46 -29.51 -15.02 -17.75
N ILE A 47 -30.09 -13.84 -17.97
CA ILE A 47 -31.32 -13.44 -17.26
C ILE A 47 -32.48 -14.34 -17.73
N GLY A 48 -33.29 -14.81 -16.78
CA GLY A 48 -34.35 -15.80 -17.01
C GLY A 48 -33.96 -17.27 -16.81
N GLU A 49 -32.67 -17.58 -16.63
CA GLU A 49 -32.21 -18.93 -16.29
C GLU A 49 -32.41 -19.24 -14.78
N GLU A 50 -32.64 -20.52 -14.46
CA GLU A 50 -32.52 -21.00 -13.08
C GLU A 50 -31.04 -21.15 -12.71
N ILE A 51 -30.69 -20.62 -11.55
CA ILE A 51 -29.33 -20.56 -11.03
C ILE A 51 -29.28 -21.46 -9.79
N ASN A 52 -28.18 -22.20 -9.65
CA ASN A 52 -27.89 -22.98 -8.45
C ASN A 52 -26.44 -22.71 -8.01
N GLU A 53 -26.13 -21.42 -7.82
CA GLU A 53 -24.85 -20.95 -7.28
C GLU A 53 -25.04 -20.59 -5.80
N GLU A 54 -24.07 -20.97 -4.98
CA GLU A 54 -24.17 -20.91 -3.52
C GLU A 54 -22.86 -20.42 -2.91
N PHE A 55 -22.96 -19.60 -1.87
CA PHE A 55 -21.83 -19.09 -1.09
C PHE A 55 -22.17 -19.09 0.39
N SER A 56 -21.16 -19.22 1.26
CA SER A 56 -21.36 -19.22 2.71
C SER A 56 -20.23 -18.54 3.46
N PHE A 57 -20.56 -17.82 4.52
CA PHE A 57 -19.62 -17.08 5.37
C PHE A 57 -20.10 -17.13 6.84
N ILE A 58 -19.22 -16.78 7.79
CA ILE A 58 -19.58 -16.67 9.21
C ILE A 58 -19.92 -15.21 9.51
N SER A 59 -21.01 -14.97 10.25
CA SER A 59 -21.44 -13.63 10.66
C SER A 59 -21.70 -13.60 12.17
N THR A 60 -21.03 -12.68 12.87
CA THR A 60 -21.34 -12.37 14.28
C THR A 60 -22.48 -11.36 14.33
N PHE A 61 -23.69 -11.80 14.70
CA PHE A 61 -24.85 -10.96 15.00
C PHE A 61 -24.72 -10.42 16.43
N GLN A 62 -24.95 -9.11 16.62
CA GLN A 62 -24.72 -8.45 17.91
C GLN A 62 -25.97 -7.72 18.37
N TYR A 63 -26.41 -8.02 19.58
CA TYR A 63 -27.53 -7.35 20.23
C TYR A 63 -27.11 -6.04 20.90
N SER A 64 -27.81 -4.95 20.56
CA SER A 64 -27.68 -3.63 21.18
C SER A 64 -29.07 -3.10 21.53
N LYS A 65 -29.28 -2.72 22.80
CA LYS A 65 -30.55 -2.19 23.33
C LYS A 65 -31.80 -3.05 22.98
N GLY A 66 -31.63 -4.37 22.85
CA GLY A 66 -32.72 -5.32 22.52
C GLY A 66 -32.92 -5.62 21.02
N HIS A 67 -32.21 -4.92 20.13
CA HIS A 67 -32.29 -5.13 18.68
C HIS A 67 -30.95 -5.63 18.11
N LEU A 68 -31.00 -6.34 16.98
CA LEU A 68 -29.80 -6.73 16.23
C LEU A 68 -29.21 -5.52 15.50
N LYS A 69 -27.89 -5.31 15.60
CA LYS A 69 -27.19 -4.37 14.71
C LYS A 69 -27.30 -4.84 13.25
N PRO A 70 -27.51 -3.96 12.26
CA PRO A 70 -27.58 -4.35 10.85
C PRO A 70 -26.34 -5.10 10.35
N LYS A 71 -26.55 -6.08 9.47
CA LYS A 71 -25.51 -6.92 8.85
C LYS A 71 -25.71 -6.95 7.33
N ILE A 72 -25.21 -5.93 6.66
CA ILE A 72 -25.43 -5.74 5.22
C ILE A 72 -24.62 -6.75 4.40
N LEU A 73 -25.33 -7.58 3.64
CA LEU A 73 -24.86 -8.24 2.42
C LEU A 73 -25.16 -7.31 1.24
N LYS A 74 -24.17 -7.05 0.40
CA LYS A 74 -24.30 -6.23 -0.81
C LYS A 74 -24.12 -7.11 -2.05
N LEU A 75 -24.96 -6.90 -3.05
CA LEU A 75 -24.97 -7.63 -4.31
C LEU A 75 -24.83 -6.63 -5.46
N ASN A 76 -23.89 -6.86 -6.36
CA ASN A 76 -23.63 -6.00 -7.53
C ASN A 76 -23.83 -6.85 -8.79
N ILE A 77 -24.80 -6.50 -9.64
CA ILE A 77 -24.98 -7.15 -10.94
C ILE A 77 -23.97 -6.55 -11.91
N ILE A 78 -23.19 -7.41 -12.57
CA ILE A 78 -22.15 -7.04 -13.52
C ILE A 78 -22.48 -7.64 -14.89
N SER A 79 -22.60 -6.80 -15.91
CA SER A 79 -22.64 -7.21 -17.33
C SER A 79 -21.48 -6.55 -18.08
N ARG A 80 -20.88 -7.24 -19.05
CA ARG A 80 -19.76 -6.72 -19.87
C ARG A 80 -18.61 -6.10 -19.03
N ASN A 81 -18.36 -6.66 -17.84
CA ASN A 81 -17.40 -6.18 -16.82
C ASN A 81 -17.70 -4.79 -16.20
N MET A 82 -18.89 -4.23 -16.37
CA MET A 82 -19.37 -3.04 -15.66
C MET A 82 -20.48 -3.40 -14.68
N THR A 83 -20.48 -2.80 -13.48
CA THR A 83 -21.62 -2.90 -12.56
C THR A 83 -22.80 -2.11 -13.13
N ILE A 84 -23.90 -2.82 -13.41
CA ILE A 84 -25.13 -2.23 -13.98
C ILE A 84 -26.20 -1.95 -12.92
N GLY A 85 -26.09 -2.57 -11.75
CA GLY A 85 -26.95 -2.27 -10.59
C GLY A 85 -26.35 -2.83 -9.29
N SER A 86 -26.78 -2.29 -8.15
CA SER A 86 -26.36 -2.73 -6.81
C SER A 86 -27.54 -2.76 -5.86
N GLU A 87 -27.64 -3.80 -5.06
CA GLU A 87 -28.73 -4.06 -4.11
C GLU A 87 -28.16 -4.42 -2.72
N THR A 88 -28.86 -4.09 -1.65
CA THR A 88 -28.42 -4.40 -0.28
C THR A 88 -29.47 -5.14 0.53
N ILE A 89 -29.01 -6.11 1.32
CA ILE A 89 -29.83 -7.03 2.12
C ILE A 89 -29.27 -7.03 3.54
N ASN A 90 -30.04 -6.50 4.48
CA ASN A 90 -29.69 -6.57 5.89
C ASN A 90 -30.04 -7.96 6.43
N LEU A 91 -29.03 -8.81 6.61
CA LEU A 91 -29.20 -10.19 7.08
C LEU A 91 -29.83 -10.26 8.49
N SER A 92 -29.70 -9.20 9.29
CA SER A 92 -30.28 -9.12 10.64
C SER A 92 -31.81 -9.09 10.64
N ASP A 93 -32.45 -8.72 9.53
CA ASP A 93 -33.92 -8.72 9.41
C ASP A 93 -34.49 -10.13 9.16
N TYR A 94 -33.61 -11.08 8.81
CA TYR A 94 -33.94 -12.48 8.50
C TYR A 94 -33.35 -13.47 9.51
N PHE A 95 -32.55 -12.98 10.46
CA PHE A 95 -31.91 -13.80 11.49
C PHE A 95 -32.84 -13.98 12.71
N ASN A 96 -33.05 -15.22 13.15
CA ASN A 96 -33.94 -15.55 14.25
C ASN A 96 -33.28 -16.51 15.24
N ASP A 97 -32.65 -15.93 16.28
CA ASP A 97 -32.11 -16.53 17.52
C ASP A 97 -32.93 -17.75 18.05
N LYS A 98 -34.27 -17.72 17.89
CA LYS A 98 -35.16 -18.76 18.43
C LYS A 98 -35.68 -19.79 17.41
N ALA A 99 -35.20 -19.77 16.16
CA ALA A 99 -35.61 -20.70 15.12
C ALA A 99 -34.40 -21.38 14.46
N SER A 100 -34.02 -22.54 15.01
CA SER A 100 -33.01 -23.42 14.40
C SER A 100 -33.45 -23.87 13.00
N ILE A 101 -32.64 -23.54 11.98
CA ILE A 101 -32.83 -23.89 10.57
C ILE A 101 -34.10 -23.26 9.95
N GLY A 102 -34.10 -21.93 9.85
CA GLY A 102 -35.04 -21.18 9.01
C GLY A 102 -34.50 -20.99 7.58
N GLU A 103 -35.18 -21.57 6.59
CA GLU A 103 -34.97 -21.26 5.17
C GLU A 103 -35.82 -20.04 4.78
N GLN A 104 -35.17 -18.93 4.43
CA GLN A 104 -35.85 -17.67 4.07
C GLN A 104 -35.62 -17.33 2.60
N SER A 105 -36.68 -17.37 1.78
CA SER A 105 -36.59 -16.91 0.39
C SER A 105 -36.85 -15.40 0.31
N ILE A 106 -35.94 -14.69 -0.37
CA ILE A 106 -36.00 -13.24 -0.55
C ILE A 106 -36.12 -12.92 -2.03
N ASN A 107 -37.08 -12.07 -2.40
CA ASN A 107 -37.12 -11.42 -3.69
C ASN A 107 -36.73 -9.95 -3.51
N LYS A 108 -35.71 -9.46 -4.22
CA LYS A 108 -35.39 -8.02 -4.29
C LYS A 108 -35.62 -7.48 -5.70
N LEU A 109 -36.21 -6.30 -5.79
CA LEU A 109 -36.41 -5.55 -7.03
C LEU A 109 -35.26 -4.55 -7.20
N LEU A 110 -34.57 -4.61 -8.33
CA LEU A 110 -33.44 -3.75 -8.65
C LEU A 110 -33.66 -3.08 -10.00
N ASN A 111 -33.69 -1.75 -10.00
CA ASN A 111 -33.85 -0.95 -11.21
C ASN A 111 -32.50 -0.82 -11.93
N VAL A 112 -32.44 -1.26 -13.19
CA VAL A 112 -31.24 -1.24 -14.04
C VAL A 112 -31.56 -0.48 -15.33
N GLY A 113 -31.34 0.83 -15.31
CA GLY A 113 -31.62 1.71 -16.44
C GLY A 113 -33.12 1.80 -16.76
N LYS A 114 -33.57 0.99 -17.72
CA LYS A 114 -34.99 0.86 -18.13
C LYS A 114 -35.62 -0.48 -17.76
N GLU A 115 -34.87 -1.42 -17.19
CA GLU A 115 -35.38 -2.72 -16.76
C GLU A 115 -35.53 -2.78 -15.23
N ILE A 116 -36.51 -3.56 -14.77
CA ILE A 116 -36.65 -3.93 -13.36
C ILE A 116 -36.29 -5.40 -13.26
N LEU A 117 -35.22 -5.72 -12.53
CA LEU A 117 -34.77 -7.09 -12.29
C LEU A 117 -35.25 -7.56 -10.93
N THR A 118 -35.80 -8.77 -10.88
CA THR A 118 -36.16 -9.47 -9.64
C THR A 118 -35.07 -10.51 -9.34
N ILE A 119 -34.29 -10.27 -8.30
CA ILE A 119 -33.27 -11.21 -7.79
C ILE A 119 -33.95 -12.11 -6.76
N LYS A 120 -34.01 -13.43 -7.01
CA LYS A 120 -34.52 -14.42 -6.06
C LYS A 120 -33.38 -15.15 -5.37
N LEU A 121 -33.42 -15.14 -4.04
CA LEU A 121 -32.41 -15.68 -3.16
C LEU A 121 -33.02 -16.63 -2.13
N LEU A 122 -32.15 -17.41 -1.51
CA LEU A 122 -32.42 -18.26 -0.35
C LEU A 122 -31.35 -17.98 0.71
N LEU A 123 -31.78 -17.67 1.95
CA LEU A 123 -30.91 -17.60 3.12
C LEU A 123 -31.15 -18.81 4.01
N LEU A 124 -30.06 -19.40 4.49
CA LEU A 124 -30.02 -20.48 5.47
C LEU A 124 -29.05 -20.09 6.59
N PHE A 125 -29.45 -20.33 7.84
CA PHE A 125 -28.70 -19.96 9.04
C PHE A 125 -28.52 -21.18 9.96
N GLY A 126 -27.29 -21.47 10.40
CA GLY A 126 -27.05 -22.54 11.39
C GLY A 126 -25.61 -23.08 11.44
N ASP A 127 -25.23 -23.62 12.59
CA ASP A 127 -23.84 -23.97 12.94
C ASP A 127 -23.51 -25.48 12.85
N HIS A 128 -24.36 -26.27 12.19
CA HIS A 128 -24.17 -27.72 12.06
C HIS A 128 -24.15 -28.17 10.60
N LEU A 129 -22.95 -28.49 10.09
CA LEU A 129 -22.65 -29.65 9.24
C LEU A 129 -21.14 -29.69 8.90
N PHE A 130 -20.31 -30.12 9.86
CA PHE A 130 -18.95 -30.60 9.56
C PHE A 130 -19.00 -32.03 9.01
N SER A 131 -19.56 -32.18 7.82
CA SER A 131 -19.50 -33.42 7.05
C SER A 131 -19.32 -33.14 5.56
N THR A 132 -18.07 -32.84 5.16
CA THR A 132 -17.68 -33.19 3.80
C THR A 132 -17.82 -34.71 3.63
N PRO A 133 -18.49 -35.22 2.59
CA PRO A 133 -18.43 -36.64 2.30
C PRO A 133 -16.97 -37.00 2.04
N LYS A 134 -16.42 -37.94 2.82
CA LYS A 134 -15.05 -38.41 2.63
C LYS A 134 -14.93 -39.05 1.25
N VAL A 135 -14.35 -38.32 0.29
CA VAL A 135 -13.89 -38.90 -0.98
C VAL A 135 -12.78 -39.88 -0.65
N SER A 136 -13.16 -41.14 -0.48
CA SER A 136 -12.26 -42.22 -0.14
C SER A 136 -11.31 -42.45 -1.32
N LYS A 137 -10.00 -42.44 -1.05
CA LYS A 137 -8.98 -42.82 -2.03
C LYS A 137 -9.06 -44.33 -2.27
N GLN A 138 -10.02 -44.80 -3.07
CA GLN A 138 -10.02 -46.17 -3.54
C GLN A 138 -8.81 -46.39 -4.46
N LYS A 139 -7.89 -47.23 -3.98
CA LYS A 139 -6.84 -47.83 -4.83
C LYS A 139 -7.50 -48.86 -5.75
N THR A 140 -7.65 -48.57 -7.03
CA THR A 140 -7.87 -49.60 -8.06
C THR A 140 -6.54 -50.00 -8.68
N ARG A 141 -5.92 -51.05 -8.12
CA ARG A 141 -4.85 -51.81 -8.76
C ARG A 141 -5.18 -53.29 -8.66
N ILE A 142 -5.49 -53.92 -9.79
CA ILE A 142 -5.24 -55.33 -10.12
C ILE A 142 -5.58 -55.54 -11.60
N MET A 143 -4.87 -56.46 -12.26
CA MET A 143 -5.08 -56.87 -13.66
C MET A 143 -6.21 -57.90 -13.76
N GLY A 144 -6.83 -58.04 -14.93
CA GLY A 144 -7.60 -59.25 -15.26
C GLY A 144 -8.63 -59.08 -16.37
N SER A 145 -8.37 -59.67 -17.53
CA SER A 145 -9.43 -60.10 -18.47
C SER A 145 -9.79 -61.55 -18.13
N PRO A 146 -11.07 -61.97 -18.24
CA PRO A 146 -11.43 -62.78 -19.42
C PRO A 146 -12.84 -62.51 -20.01
N ASN A 147 -13.08 -63.16 -21.15
CA ASN A 147 -14.31 -63.21 -21.97
C ASN A 147 -15.56 -63.71 -21.16
N THR A 148 -16.84 -63.57 -21.57
CA THR A 148 -17.48 -64.00 -22.84
C THR A 148 -18.91 -63.48 -23.11
N SER A 149 -19.25 -63.28 -24.41
CA SER A 149 -20.50 -63.65 -25.14
C SER A 149 -21.92 -63.00 -24.92
N SER A 150 -22.59 -62.81 -26.07
CA SER A 150 -24.07 -62.72 -26.35
C SER A 150 -24.79 -61.36 -26.12
N SER A 151 -25.28 -60.64 -27.15
CA SER A 151 -26.56 -60.77 -27.94
C SER A 151 -27.78 -60.10 -27.27
N LYS A 152 -28.70 -59.33 -27.90
CA LYS A 152 -29.07 -58.95 -29.30
C LYS A 152 -29.39 -57.42 -29.32
N VAL A 153 -29.33 -56.59 -30.38
CA VAL A 153 -29.75 -56.67 -31.81
C VAL A 153 -31.30 -56.61 -31.98
N LEU A 154 -31.93 -55.76 -32.80
CA LEU A 154 -31.48 -54.72 -33.75
C LEU A 154 -31.51 -53.31 -33.05
N THR A 155 -31.55 -52.09 -33.63
CA THR A 155 -31.51 -51.44 -34.99
C THR A 155 -30.84 -50.03 -34.79
N SER A 156 -30.90 -48.91 -35.53
CA SER A 156 -31.35 -48.38 -36.85
C SER A 156 -30.82 -46.93 -36.99
N SER A 157 -30.55 -46.29 -38.14
CA SER A 157 -30.18 -46.73 -39.50
C SER A 157 -29.90 -45.51 -40.42
N SER A 158 -28.65 -45.32 -40.90
CA SER A 158 -28.23 -44.33 -41.94
C SER A 158 -28.27 -42.84 -41.52
N CYS A 159 -27.52 -41.85 -42.01
CA CYS A 159 -26.42 -41.61 -42.98
C CYS A 159 -26.34 -40.04 -43.06
N ASN A 160 -25.32 -39.32 -43.53
CA ASN A 160 -23.98 -39.62 -44.05
C ASN A 160 -23.03 -38.43 -43.73
N THR A 161 -21.71 -38.67 -43.78
CA THR A 161 -20.71 -37.59 -43.95
C THR A 161 -20.05 -37.71 -45.32
N PRO A 162 -19.34 -36.66 -45.79
CA PRO A 162 -17.98 -36.91 -46.26
C PRO A 162 -16.94 -35.87 -45.79
N LYS A 163 -15.66 -36.27 -45.84
CA LYS A 163 -14.48 -35.47 -45.47
C LYS A 163 -13.64 -35.11 -46.70
N ARG A 164 -13.03 -33.91 -46.71
CA ARG A 164 -11.71 -33.51 -47.30
C ARG A 164 -11.55 -32.00 -47.03
N LYS A 165 -10.41 -31.35 -46.72
CA LYS A 165 -8.95 -31.56 -46.68
C LYS A 165 -8.30 -30.42 -47.50
N ILE A 166 -7.52 -29.56 -46.81
CA ILE A 166 -6.27 -28.91 -47.28
C ILE A 166 -6.37 -27.92 -48.45
N CYS A 167 -6.10 -26.62 -48.22
CA CYS A 167 -4.77 -26.02 -48.47
C CYS A 167 -4.64 -24.59 -47.89
N GLN A 168 -3.48 -23.95 -48.05
CA GLN A 168 -3.14 -22.58 -47.61
C GLN A 168 -3.13 -21.58 -48.77
N SER A 169 -3.48 -20.32 -48.51
CA SER A 169 -3.01 -19.14 -49.25
C SER A 169 -3.15 -17.87 -48.39
N THR A 170 -2.54 -16.75 -48.80
CA THR A 170 -2.11 -15.68 -47.89
C THR A 170 -2.63 -14.28 -48.27
N ILE A 171 -2.66 -13.38 -47.28
CA ILE A 171 -2.68 -11.90 -47.40
C ILE A 171 -3.99 -11.24 -47.91
N SER A 172 -4.65 -10.49 -47.03
CA SER A 172 -4.77 -9.01 -47.15
C SER A 172 -5.45 -8.40 -45.90
N VAL A 173 -5.37 -7.08 -45.75
CA VAL A 173 -5.67 -6.36 -44.49
C VAL A 173 -6.95 -5.53 -44.60
N SER A 174 -7.80 -5.58 -43.58
CA SER A 174 -8.66 -4.45 -43.21
C SER A 174 -8.66 -4.27 -41.68
N LYS A 175 -8.83 -3.03 -41.20
CA LYS A 175 -8.64 -2.64 -39.79
C LYS A 175 -9.99 -2.52 -39.08
N ILE A 176 -10.11 -3.09 -37.89
CA ILE A 176 -11.14 -2.77 -36.89
C ILE A 176 -10.43 -2.52 -35.54
N PRO A 177 -10.76 -1.45 -34.80
CA PRO A 177 -9.89 -0.98 -33.71
C PRO A 177 -10.03 -1.78 -32.41
N SER A 178 -8.90 -2.02 -31.74
CA SER A 178 -8.83 -2.62 -30.41
C SER A 178 -8.95 -1.55 -29.32
N SER A 179 -10.15 -1.41 -28.75
CA SER A 179 -10.41 -0.50 -27.61
C SER A 179 -9.76 -1.03 -26.32
N LYS A 180 -8.50 -0.65 -26.07
CA LYS A 180 -7.82 -0.89 -24.79
C LYS A 180 -8.43 -0.04 -23.68
N THR A 181 -9.02 -0.65 -22.66
CA THR A 181 -9.30 0.01 -21.37
C THR A 181 -8.13 -0.19 -20.40
N SER A 182 -6.98 0.40 -20.73
CA SER A 182 -5.95 0.70 -19.75
C SER A 182 -6.32 2.00 -19.03
N LEU A 183 -6.28 2.00 -17.69
CA LEU A 183 -6.46 3.22 -16.89
C LEU A 183 -5.24 4.13 -17.11
N ASP A 184 -5.40 5.13 -17.98
CA ASP A 184 -4.31 6.04 -18.35
C ASP A 184 -4.19 7.18 -17.33
N LEU A 185 -3.36 6.93 -16.32
CA LEU A 185 -2.97 7.91 -15.30
C LEU A 185 -1.89 8.90 -15.79
N THR A 186 -1.51 8.89 -17.08
CA THR A 186 -0.47 9.80 -17.61
C THR A 186 -1.00 11.15 -18.10
N ARG A 187 -2.32 11.39 -18.05
CA ARG A 187 -2.88 12.74 -18.20
C ARG A 187 -2.57 13.59 -16.97
N SER A 188 -1.76 14.62 -17.17
CA SER A 188 -1.56 15.74 -16.26
C SER A 188 -2.87 16.22 -15.64
N PHE A 189 -2.87 16.54 -14.34
CA PHE A 189 -4.01 17.13 -13.65
C PHE A 189 -4.21 18.60 -14.06
N GLU A 190 -4.72 18.81 -15.27
CA GLU A 190 -5.18 20.12 -15.74
C GLU A 190 -6.50 20.47 -15.02
N PHE A 191 -6.40 21.37 -14.04
CA PHE A 191 -7.58 21.95 -13.38
C PHE A 191 -8.25 22.95 -14.32
N GLU A 192 -9.37 22.56 -14.93
CA GLU A 192 -10.25 23.53 -15.60
C GLU A 192 -10.79 24.54 -14.59
N SER A 193 -10.25 25.76 -14.62
CA SER A 193 -10.76 26.88 -13.83
C SER A 193 -12.07 27.39 -14.42
N THR A 194 -13.19 26.83 -13.93
CA THR A 194 -14.53 27.31 -14.26
C THR A 194 -14.67 28.79 -13.89
N LYS A 195 -14.74 29.64 -14.92
CA LYS A 195 -14.83 31.09 -14.77
C LYS A 195 -16.08 31.48 -13.99
N GLN A 196 -15.90 31.95 -12.76
CA GLN A 196 -16.96 32.67 -12.05
C GLN A 196 -17.23 33.99 -12.77
N THR A 197 -18.44 34.14 -13.31
CA THR A 197 -18.94 35.43 -13.79
C THR A 197 -19.25 36.32 -12.60
N GLN A 198 -18.37 37.26 -12.29
CA GLN A 198 -18.68 38.34 -11.34
C GLN A 198 -19.62 39.38 -11.99
N PRO A 199 -20.51 40.02 -11.20
CA PRO A 199 -21.37 41.09 -11.71
C PRO A 199 -20.58 42.37 -11.96
N VAL A 200 -20.98 43.13 -12.98
CA VAL A 200 -20.35 44.40 -13.36
C VAL A 200 -20.77 45.52 -12.40
N PHE A 201 -19.78 46.28 -11.90
CA PHE A 201 -19.99 47.65 -11.41
C PHE A 201 -18.97 48.60 -12.05
N ASN A 202 -19.45 49.74 -12.55
CA ASN A 202 -18.65 50.73 -13.27
C ASN A 202 -18.07 51.80 -12.34
N THR A 203 -16.80 52.14 -12.52
CA THR A 203 -16.26 53.48 -12.28
C THR A 203 -15.12 53.77 -13.25
N LEU A 204 -15.16 54.93 -13.91
CA LEU A 204 -14.05 55.43 -14.73
C LEU A 204 -13.09 56.27 -13.86
N ASN A 205 -11.77 56.17 -14.08
CA ASN A 205 -11.01 57.24 -14.76
C ASN A 205 -9.50 56.97 -14.84
N LYS A 206 -8.93 57.32 -16.02
CA LYS A 206 -7.60 57.97 -16.26
C LYS A 206 -6.32 57.32 -15.69
N GLU A 207 -5.43 56.80 -16.55
CA GLU A 207 -4.24 57.48 -17.14
C GLU A 207 -3.05 57.59 -16.16
N SER A 208 -1.77 57.31 -16.51
CA SER A 208 -1.14 57.04 -17.82
C SER A 208 0.24 56.35 -17.71
N ASN A 209 0.80 55.97 -18.87
CA ASN A 209 2.23 55.70 -19.20
C ASN A 209 2.92 54.42 -18.64
N GLY A 210 3.72 53.72 -19.47
CA GLY A 210 4.74 52.82 -18.92
C GLY A 210 5.55 51.86 -19.80
N ASP A 211 5.05 51.35 -20.94
CA ASP A 211 5.76 50.30 -21.69
C ASP A 211 7.05 50.78 -22.40
N PRO A 212 8.10 49.95 -22.38
CA PRO A 212 8.84 49.68 -23.61
C PRO A 212 8.99 48.17 -23.91
N ILE A 213 8.87 47.83 -25.20
CA ILE A 213 9.09 46.49 -25.77
C ILE A 213 10.58 46.35 -26.17
N ILE A 214 11.05 45.12 -26.50
CA ILE A 214 12.41 44.72 -26.98
C ILE A 214 13.37 44.35 -25.82
N SER A 215 14.12 43.23 -25.81
CA SER A 215 14.49 42.26 -26.87
C SER A 215 14.51 40.79 -26.41
N HIS A 216 14.41 39.86 -27.36
CA HIS A 216 14.79 38.45 -27.19
C HIS A 216 16.34 38.30 -27.18
N ARG A 217 16.99 38.03 -26.04
CA ARG A 217 18.39 37.56 -26.08
C ARG A 217 18.97 36.71 -24.92
N THR A 218 18.17 36.03 -24.10
CA THR A 218 18.71 35.20 -22.99
C THR A 218 18.09 33.80 -22.86
N ILE A 219 17.96 33.07 -23.98
CA ILE A 219 17.64 31.63 -23.98
C ILE A 219 18.69 30.89 -24.82
N ARG A 220 19.80 30.47 -24.19
CA ARG A 220 20.82 29.48 -24.67
C ARG A 220 22.04 29.40 -23.70
N SER A 221 21.84 28.96 -22.47
CA SER A 221 22.96 28.73 -21.52
C SER A 221 22.74 27.69 -20.42
N ILE A 222 21.60 26.98 -20.39
CA ILE A 222 21.28 25.94 -19.39
C ILE A 222 21.07 24.60 -20.10
N ASP A 223 22.15 24.04 -20.64
CA ASP A 223 22.15 22.78 -21.41
C ASP A 223 23.47 21.97 -21.28
N ARG A 224 24.31 22.30 -20.29
CA ARG A 224 25.66 21.71 -20.10
C ARG A 224 26.07 21.41 -18.65
N ILE A 225 25.12 21.31 -17.71
CA ILE A 225 25.40 20.95 -16.30
C ILE A 225 24.76 19.59 -15.92
N HIS A 226 24.66 18.67 -16.89
CA HIS A 226 24.27 17.27 -16.67
C HIS A 226 25.16 16.31 -17.49
N ARG A 227 26.49 16.34 -17.25
CA ARG A 227 27.42 15.24 -17.64
C ARG A 227 28.80 15.26 -16.95
N ALA A 228 28.80 15.40 -15.63
CA ALA A 228 29.85 15.02 -14.67
C ALA A 228 29.17 15.07 -13.28
N THR A 229 29.35 14.14 -12.35
CA THR A 229 30.50 13.26 -12.10
C THR A 229 30.14 11.77 -12.05
N ALA A 230 30.76 10.99 -12.93
CA ALA A 230 31.21 9.63 -12.61
C ALA A 230 32.72 9.70 -12.28
N ASP A 231 33.33 8.56 -11.95
CA ASP A 231 34.78 8.37 -11.76
C ASP A 231 35.44 9.18 -10.62
N ALA A 232 35.15 8.76 -9.38
CA ALA A 232 35.89 9.15 -8.17
C ALA A 232 36.57 7.94 -7.49
N SER A 233 37.11 6.99 -8.28
CA SER A 233 37.67 5.73 -7.76
C SER A 233 38.90 5.22 -8.51
N GLN A 234 39.84 6.09 -8.89
CA GLN A 234 41.05 5.65 -9.63
C GLN A 234 42.32 6.53 -9.46
N ILE A 235 42.65 6.98 -8.24
CA ILE A 235 43.96 7.58 -7.94
C ILE A 235 44.55 6.97 -6.65
N ARG A 236 45.33 5.88 -6.77
CA ARG A 236 46.26 5.39 -5.73
C ARG A 236 47.21 4.27 -6.20
N SER A 237 48.10 4.54 -7.16
CA SER A 237 49.29 3.71 -7.40
C SER A 237 50.33 4.42 -8.29
N ALA A 238 51.18 5.22 -7.65
CA ALA A 238 52.49 5.61 -8.19
C ALA A 238 53.47 5.61 -7.02
N LEU A 239 54.58 4.90 -7.17
CA LEU A 239 55.60 4.71 -6.14
C LEU A 239 56.80 5.57 -6.51
N ASP A 240 57.38 6.31 -5.56
CA ASP A 240 58.81 6.23 -5.20
C ASP A 240 59.22 7.26 -4.13
N GLN A 241 60.47 7.16 -3.68
CA GLN A 241 61.06 7.82 -2.51
C GLN A 241 61.95 9.04 -2.93
N PRO A 242 62.82 9.61 -2.07
CA PRO A 242 62.47 10.51 -0.95
C PRO A 242 63.29 11.84 -1.01
N THR A 243 63.73 12.33 0.16
CA THR A 243 64.88 13.25 0.44
C THR A 243 64.75 14.79 0.30
N ILE A 244 65.02 15.43 1.46
CA ILE A 244 65.79 16.66 1.71
C ILE A 244 65.14 18.05 1.49
N GLY A 245 65.11 18.83 2.59
CA GLY A 245 65.09 20.29 2.61
C GLY A 245 63.70 20.94 2.73
N SER A 246 63.53 22.07 3.45
CA SER A 246 64.41 22.72 4.43
C SER A 246 63.61 23.67 5.35
N ASN A 247 64.26 24.17 6.40
CA ASN A 247 63.76 25.07 7.47
C ASN A 247 62.86 26.22 6.97
N SER A 248 61.93 26.78 7.76
CA SER A 248 62.26 27.34 9.08
C SER A 248 61.06 27.83 9.92
N ASN A 249 61.25 27.80 11.26
CA ASN A 249 60.84 28.80 12.26
C ASN A 249 59.34 29.14 12.50
N SER A 250 58.88 29.34 13.75
CA SER A 250 59.51 29.17 15.07
C SER A 250 58.50 29.25 16.25
N ILE A 251 58.93 28.82 17.45
CA ILE A 251 58.36 29.12 18.79
C ILE A 251 56.90 28.61 19.03
N ALA A 252 56.59 27.57 19.83
CA ALA A 252 57.17 26.91 21.00
C ALA A 252 56.82 27.47 22.40
N ARG A 253 55.98 26.72 23.12
CA ARG A 253 55.94 26.47 24.59
C ARG A 253 55.29 25.06 24.71
N GLN A 254 55.96 23.98 25.13
CA GLN A 254 56.58 23.69 26.44
C GLN A 254 55.59 23.93 27.60
N SER A 255 55.34 23.01 28.52
CA SER A 255 56.10 21.82 29.01
C SER A 255 55.11 20.77 29.58
N SER A 256 55.40 19.55 30.05
CA SER A 256 56.45 18.52 29.92
C SER A 256 56.04 17.40 30.91
N PHE A 257 56.03 16.14 30.46
CA PHE A 257 56.41 14.93 31.20
C PHE A 257 56.17 14.80 32.74
N ARG A 258 55.50 13.70 33.16
CA ARG A 258 56.17 12.42 33.52
C ARG A 258 55.19 11.27 33.76
N GLN A 259 55.69 10.03 33.58
CA GLN A 259 54.99 8.79 33.94
C GLN A 259 55.16 8.48 35.44
N ILE A 260 54.14 7.91 36.09
CA ILE A 260 54.30 7.05 37.27
C ILE A 260 53.33 5.86 37.13
N LYS A 261 53.85 4.62 37.21
CA LYS A 261 53.04 3.42 37.46
C LYS A 261 52.70 3.36 38.96
N ARG A 262 51.49 2.91 39.30
CA ARG A 262 51.22 2.23 40.59
C ARG A 262 49.99 1.35 40.48
N ASP A 263 50.02 0.30 41.29
CA ASP A 263 49.07 -0.80 41.29
C ASP A 263 47.92 -0.56 42.28
N GLY A 264 46.83 -1.32 42.12
CA GLY A 264 45.82 -1.50 43.16
C GLY A 264 44.44 -0.90 42.83
N PRO A 265 43.35 -1.46 43.39
CA PRO A 265 42.06 -1.41 42.72
C PRO A 265 41.00 -0.59 43.47
N LEU A 266 40.14 0.11 42.72
CA LEU A 266 38.86 0.62 43.20
C LEU A 266 37.77 0.38 42.16
N ARG A 267 36.56 0.09 42.65
CA ARG A 267 35.37 -0.23 41.85
C ARG A 267 34.89 0.99 41.07
N GLU A 268 34.48 0.80 39.82
CA GLU A 268 33.39 1.57 39.22
C GLU A 268 32.33 0.64 38.60
N SER A 269 31.19 1.22 38.24
CA SER A 269 29.91 0.53 38.09
C SER A 269 29.72 -0.16 36.73
N SER A 270 28.84 -1.16 36.72
CA SER A 270 28.60 -2.01 35.55
C SER A 270 27.69 -1.36 34.50
N THR A 271 28.27 -0.81 33.45
CA THR A 271 27.60 -0.79 32.14
C THR A 271 27.58 -2.21 31.58
N ARG A 272 26.40 -2.83 31.55
CA ARG A 272 26.19 -4.12 30.86
C ARG A 272 26.21 -3.89 29.35
N GLU A 273 27.40 -3.97 28.74
CA GLU A 273 27.50 -4.22 27.31
C GLU A 273 26.82 -5.57 27.00
N LEU A 274 25.78 -5.52 26.17
CA LEU A 274 25.15 -6.71 25.60
C LEU A 274 26.09 -7.31 24.55
N LYS A 275 27.04 -8.12 25.01
CA LYS A 275 27.86 -8.98 24.14
C LYS A 275 26.95 -9.91 23.36
N VAL A 276 26.65 -9.55 22.12
CA VAL A 276 26.06 -10.45 21.13
C VAL A 276 27.05 -11.60 20.94
N ASN A 277 26.63 -12.83 21.22
CA ASN A 277 27.46 -14.02 21.06
C ASN A 277 27.59 -14.39 19.58
N THR A 278 28.37 -13.62 18.81
CA THR A 278 28.81 -13.95 17.45
C THR A 278 29.91 -15.03 17.45
N SER A 279 29.63 -16.18 18.09
CA SER A 279 30.45 -17.39 17.96
C SER A 279 30.00 -18.26 16.77
N ARG A 280 29.76 -17.65 15.60
CA ARG A 280 29.75 -18.37 14.33
C ARG A 280 31.19 -18.49 13.82
N ARG A 281 31.53 -19.63 13.21
CA ARG A 281 32.89 -19.89 12.72
C ARG A 281 33.13 -19.06 11.45
N ASN A 282 34.20 -18.26 11.43
CA ASN A 282 34.63 -17.52 10.24
C ASN A 282 35.25 -18.46 9.20
N THR A 283 34.40 -19.20 8.48
CA THR A 283 34.70 -19.74 7.16
C THR A 283 33.84 -18.99 6.15
N VAL A 284 34.23 -17.74 5.85
CA VAL A 284 33.64 -16.98 4.75
C VAL A 284 34.10 -17.66 3.46
N GLU A 285 33.20 -18.43 2.84
CA GLU A 285 33.48 -18.98 1.51
C GLU A 285 33.64 -17.82 0.52
N VAL A 286 34.74 -17.85 -0.22
CA VAL A 286 35.08 -16.79 -1.19
C VAL A 286 34.04 -16.81 -2.31
N LEU A 287 33.43 -15.66 -2.59
CA LEU A 287 32.48 -15.51 -3.68
C LEU A 287 33.12 -15.92 -5.01
N THR A 288 32.37 -16.60 -5.87
CA THR A 288 32.81 -16.83 -7.25
C THR A 288 32.82 -15.52 -8.03
N GLY A 289 33.65 -15.40 -9.08
CA GLY A 289 33.70 -14.18 -9.90
C GLY A 289 32.37 -13.79 -10.59
N GLU A 290 31.44 -14.74 -10.74
CA GLU A 290 30.07 -14.46 -11.17
C GLU A 290 29.23 -13.77 -10.08
N GLU A 291 29.46 -14.14 -8.81
CA GLU A 291 28.80 -13.55 -7.65
C GLU A 291 29.39 -12.18 -7.31
N GLU A 292 30.70 -12.00 -7.44
CA GLU A 292 31.32 -10.66 -7.33
C GLU A 292 30.77 -9.70 -8.40
N LEU A 293 30.57 -10.18 -9.64
CA LEU A 293 29.96 -9.40 -10.71
C LEU A 293 28.48 -9.06 -10.41
N LEU A 294 27.73 -10.02 -9.89
CA LEU A 294 26.34 -9.82 -9.42
C LEU A 294 26.28 -8.76 -8.31
N ILE A 295 27.14 -8.82 -7.29
CA ILE A 295 27.20 -7.81 -6.21
C ILE A 295 27.57 -6.43 -6.77
N LYS A 296 28.52 -6.37 -7.71
CA LYS A 296 28.92 -5.12 -8.38
C LYS A 296 27.79 -4.50 -9.22
N ASP A 297 26.96 -5.32 -9.86
CA ASP A 297 25.79 -4.84 -10.59
C ASP A 297 24.63 -4.49 -9.66
N ILE A 298 24.37 -5.24 -8.58
CA ILE A 298 23.41 -4.86 -7.52
C ILE A 298 23.78 -3.49 -6.90
N GLY A 299 25.07 -3.17 -6.79
CA GLY A 299 25.56 -1.84 -6.41
C GLY A 299 25.02 -0.69 -7.27
N ARG A 300 24.57 -0.97 -8.50
CA ARG A 300 24.02 0.00 -9.47
C ARG A 300 22.48 0.08 -9.44
N HIS A 301 21.87 -0.27 -8.31
CA HIS A 301 20.41 -0.30 -8.12
C HIS A 301 19.67 1.00 -8.55
N SER A 302 20.29 2.18 -8.46
CA SER A 302 19.74 3.44 -8.97
C SER A 302 19.62 3.45 -10.50
N SER A 303 20.62 2.96 -11.23
CA SER A 303 20.54 2.84 -12.70
C SER A 303 19.57 1.75 -13.17
N PHE A 304 19.21 0.78 -12.31
CA PHE A 304 18.13 -0.16 -12.62
C PHE A 304 16.77 0.53 -12.59
N MET A 305 16.53 1.39 -11.58
CA MET A 305 15.34 2.24 -11.50
C MET A 305 15.19 3.13 -12.75
N GLU A 306 16.27 3.78 -13.20
CA GLU A 306 16.31 4.61 -14.42
C GLU A 306 16.05 3.82 -15.71
N LEU A 307 16.39 2.53 -15.75
CA LEU A 307 16.11 1.63 -16.88
C LEU A 307 14.65 1.12 -16.88
N GLU A 308 14.06 0.90 -15.70
CA GLU A 308 12.66 0.48 -15.55
C GLU A 308 11.68 1.56 -16.04
N GLU A 309 11.98 2.84 -15.79
CA GLU A 309 11.18 3.98 -16.30
C GLU A 309 11.06 3.98 -17.83
N GLN A 310 12.04 3.39 -18.53
CA GLN A 310 12.06 3.23 -19.98
C GLN A 310 11.38 1.91 -20.42
N CYS A 311 11.45 0.87 -19.59
CA CYS A 311 10.95 -0.48 -19.86
C CYS A 311 9.52 -0.69 -19.31
N LYS A 312 8.50 -0.25 -20.06
CA LYS A 312 7.09 -0.19 -19.62
C LYS A 312 6.40 -1.53 -19.25
N SER A 313 7.07 -2.68 -19.34
CA SER A 313 6.44 -3.98 -19.62
C SER A 313 5.97 -4.87 -18.45
N THR A 314 6.48 -4.76 -17.22
CA THR A 314 6.29 -5.85 -16.21
C THR A 314 6.04 -5.41 -14.75
N ASP A 315 5.28 -6.24 -14.01
CA ASP A 315 4.84 -6.04 -12.61
C ASP A 315 5.83 -6.56 -11.55
N ASN A 316 7.12 -6.40 -11.80
CA ASN A 316 8.23 -6.74 -10.90
C ASN A 316 9.38 -5.74 -11.12
N THR A 317 10.22 -5.49 -10.12
CA THR A 317 11.43 -4.67 -10.34
C THR A 317 12.57 -5.52 -10.89
N LEU A 318 13.46 -4.88 -11.64
CA LEU A 318 14.69 -5.43 -12.18
C LEU A 318 15.63 -5.84 -11.03
N LEU A 319 15.73 -5.06 -9.95
CA LEU A 319 16.50 -5.43 -8.76
C LEU A 319 15.98 -6.74 -8.13
N THR A 320 14.68 -6.90 -7.95
CA THR A 320 14.10 -8.18 -7.47
C THR A 320 14.35 -9.30 -8.46
N GLN A 321 14.15 -9.07 -9.76
CA GLN A 321 14.36 -10.10 -10.77
C GLN A 321 15.82 -10.60 -10.80
N ILE A 322 16.80 -9.71 -10.72
CA ILE A 322 18.23 -10.04 -10.66
C ILE A 322 18.52 -10.89 -9.42
N ILE A 323 18.13 -10.41 -8.23
CA ILE A 323 18.41 -11.07 -6.96
C ILE A 323 17.75 -12.46 -6.92
N TYR A 324 16.48 -12.55 -7.31
CA TYR A 324 15.72 -13.80 -7.30
C TYR A 324 16.23 -14.82 -8.33
N SER A 325 16.59 -14.38 -9.54
CA SER A 325 17.10 -15.28 -10.58
C SER A 325 18.50 -15.81 -10.27
N SER A 326 19.29 -15.08 -9.47
CA SER A 326 20.69 -15.41 -9.16
C SER A 326 20.87 -16.19 -7.85
N MET A 327 19.81 -16.28 -7.02
CA MET A 327 19.75 -17.13 -5.82
C MET A 327 18.64 -18.19 -5.96
N PRO A 328 18.85 -19.22 -6.80
CA PRO A 328 18.06 -20.44 -6.76
C PRO A 328 18.37 -21.25 -5.49
N ILE A 329 17.60 -22.29 -5.21
CA ILE A 329 17.56 -22.91 -3.88
C ILE A 329 18.88 -23.58 -3.47
N GLU A 330 19.68 -23.99 -4.45
CA GLU A 330 21.00 -24.61 -4.31
C GLU A 330 21.99 -23.71 -3.57
N LYS A 331 21.89 -22.38 -3.73
CA LYS A 331 22.75 -21.40 -3.04
C LYS A 331 22.57 -21.41 -1.52
N PHE A 332 21.37 -21.75 -1.06
CA PHE A 332 21.05 -21.90 0.36
C PHE A 332 21.49 -23.28 0.89
N ILE A 333 21.37 -24.34 0.08
CA ILE A 333 21.83 -25.69 0.42
C ILE A 333 23.36 -25.75 0.51
N SER A 334 24.08 -25.04 -0.37
CA SER A 334 25.54 -25.09 -0.46
C SER A 334 26.28 -24.26 0.61
N ASN A 335 25.59 -23.66 1.58
CA ASN A 335 26.15 -22.72 2.56
C ASN A 335 26.97 -21.55 1.95
N SER A 336 26.68 -21.15 0.71
CA SER A 336 27.40 -20.04 0.06
C SER A 336 27.27 -18.74 0.85
N GLY A 337 28.32 -17.90 0.87
CA GLY A 337 28.28 -16.59 1.53
C GLY A 337 27.37 -15.55 0.83
N LEU A 338 26.90 -15.85 -0.38
CA LEU A 338 26.12 -14.92 -1.22
C LEU A 338 24.87 -14.33 -0.53
N PRO A 339 24.02 -15.09 0.19
CA PRO A 339 22.82 -14.54 0.79
C PRO A 339 23.12 -13.53 1.91
N GLU A 340 24.17 -13.75 2.71
CA GLU A 340 24.62 -12.82 3.75
C GLU A 340 25.20 -11.53 3.13
N VAL A 341 25.96 -11.65 2.05
CA VAL A 341 26.47 -10.47 1.31
C VAL A 341 25.33 -9.69 0.65
N ILE A 342 24.32 -10.35 0.08
CA ILE A 342 23.15 -9.66 -0.49
C ILE A 342 22.32 -8.97 0.61
N CYS A 343 22.08 -9.60 1.76
CA CYS A 343 21.49 -8.93 2.91
C CYS A 343 22.32 -7.70 3.34
N THR A 344 23.65 -7.81 3.35
CA THR A 344 24.55 -6.70 3.70
C THR A 344 24.45 -5.54 2.71
N GLN A 345 24.33 -5.81 1.41
CA GLN A 345 24.15 -4.76 0.38
C GLN A 345 22.76 -4.11 0.43
N LEU A 346 21.69 -4.91 0.55
CA LEU A 346 20.34 -4.36 0.73
C LEU A 346 20.24 -3.52 2.02
N GLN A 347 20.92 -3.96 3.09
CA GLN A 347 21.00 -3.21 4.33
C GLN A 347 21.79 -1.89 4.16
N SER A 348 22.87 -1.87 3.39
CA SER A 348 23.68 -0.67 3.16
C SER A 348 22.93 0.39 2.35
N PHE A 349 22.18 -0.01 1.32
CA PHE A 349 21.35 0.92 0.52
C PHE A 349 20.25 1.57 1.35
N VAL A 350 19.65 0.82 2.29
CA VAL A 350 18.58 1.31 3.18
C VAL A 350 19.07 2.32 4.22
N ILE A 351 20.34 2.23 4.66
CA ILE A 351 20.95 3.14 5.66
C ILE A 351 21.85 4.21 5.03
N ALA A 352 21.86 4.34 3.71
CA ALA A 352 22.63 5.39 3.03
C ALA A 352 22.17 6.79 3.49
N ASP A 353 23.14 7.66 3.78
CA ASP A 353 22.88 9.02 4.29
C ASP A 353 21.92 9.80 3.37
N ILE A 354 22.16 9.69 2.05
CA ILE A 354 21.36 10.31 1.00
C ILE A 354 20.53 9.23 0.30
N LEU A 355 19.29 9.02 0.77
CA LEU A 355 18.31 8.13 0.15
C LEU A 355 17.09 8.95 -0.33
N PRO A 356 16.96 9.25 -1.64
CA PRO A 356 15.82 9.97 -2.18
C PRO A 356 14.51 9.17 -2.07
N LEU A 357 13.36 9.86 -1.93
CA LEU A 357 12.04 9.20 -1.81
C LEU A 357 11.78 8.20 -2.95
N LYS A 358 12.06 8.57 -4.21
CA LYS A 358 11.85 7.70 -5.38
C LYS A 358 12.61 6.36 -5.23
N LEU A 359 13.89 6.45 -4.85
CA LEU A 359 14.75 5.29 -4.62
C LEU A 359 14.34 4.48 -3.37
N CYS A 360 13.83 5.14 -2.33
CA CYS A 360 13.33 4.48 -1.12
C CYS A 360 12.07 3.64 -1.41
N VAL A 361 11.10 4.17 -2.17
CA VAL A 361 9.91 3.42 -2.61
C VAL A 361 10.30 2.24 -3.51
N TYR A 362 11.24 2.45 -4.44
CA TYR A 362 11.79 1.41 -5.31
C TYR A 362 12.45 0.26 -4.52
N LEU A 363 13.31 0.59 -3.54
CA LEU A 363 13.93 -0.39 -2.65
C LEU A 363 12.88 -1.13 -1.83
N PHE A 364 11.90 -0.44 -1.24
CA PHE A 364 10.85 -1.08 -0.44
C PHE A 364 9.95 -2.01 -1.27
N SER A 365 9.58 -1.62 -2.50
CA SER A 365 8.85 -2.49 -3.44
C SER A 365 9.69 -3.75 -3.76
N SER A 366 10.98 -3.57 -4.06
CA SER A 366 11.88 -4.68 -4.36
C SER A 366 12.06 -5.64 -3.18
N ILE A 367 12.27 -5.11 -1.97
CA ILE A 367 12.49 -5.88 -0.74
C ILE A 367 11.21 -6.62 -0.32
N SER A 368 10.05 -5.96 -0.29
CA SER A 368 8.76 -6.61 0.03
C SER A 368 8.40 -7.73 -0.96
N LYS A 369 8.80 -7.60 -2.23
CA LYS A 369 8.69 -8.67 -3.23
C LYS A 369 9.63 -9.84 -2.98
N LEU A 370 10.90 -9.58 -2.64
CA LEU A 370 11.85 -10.65 -2.26
C LEU A 370 11.35 -11.45 -1.05
N ILE A 371 10.86 -10.77 0.01
CA ILE A 371 10.24 -11.43 1.18
C ILE A 371 9.11 -12.37 0.72
N THR A 372 8.16 -11.86 -0.08
CA THR A 372 6.98 -12.63 -0.52
C THR A 372 7.37 -13.86 -1.36
N LEU A 373 8.41 -13.75 -2.19
CA LEU A 373 8.93 -14.85 -3.00
C LEU A 373 9.67 -15.91 -2.16
N TYR A 374 10.58 -15.49 -1.27
CA TYR A 374 11.36 -16.43 -0.45
C TYR A 374 10.54 -17.07 0.68
N GLU A 375 9.51 -16.40 1.21
CA GLU A 375 8.49 -17.02 2.04
C GLU A 375 7.76 -18.17 1.31
N THR A 376 7.43 -17.95 0.02
CA THR A 376 6.74 -18.94 -0.82
C THR A 376 7.63 -20.15 -1.16
N LEU A 377 8.96 -19.95 -1.22
CA LEU A 377 9.94 -21.04 -1.33
C LEU A 377 10.13 -21.77 0.01
N GLY A 378 10.33 -21.03 1.11
CA GLY A 378 10.55 -21.58 2.46
C GLY A 378 9.40 -22.44 2.96
N LYS A 379 8.14 -22.07 2.64
CA LYS A 379 6.95 -22.91 2.92
C LYS A 379 7.00 -24.32 2.32
N LYS A 380 7.86 -24.56 1.32
CA LYS A 380 8.06 -25.87 0.69
C LYS A 380 9.29 -26.62 1.19
N GLN A 381 10.26 -25.95 1.82
CA GLN A 381 11.60 -26.51 2.08
C GLN A 381 12.17 -26.14 3.46
N ARG A 382 12.65 -27.14 4.20
CA ARG A 382 13.22 -26.99 5.54
C ARG A 382 14.73 -26.68 5.48
N ILE A 383 15.09 -25.53 4.91
CA ILE A 383 16.48 -25.08 4.78
C ILE A 383 16.73 -23.91 5.74
N GLU A 384 17.62 -24.11 6.73
CA GLU A 384 17.87 -23.15 7.82
C GLU A 384 18.43 -21.81 7.32
N SER A 385 19.38 -21.85 6.38
CA SER A 385 19.97 -20.66 5.73
C SER A 385 18.94 -19.83 4.96
N LEU A 386 17.94 -20.47 4.35
CA LEU A 386 16.82 -19.78 3.67
C LEU A 386 15.86 -19.13 4.68
N VAL A 387 15.62 -19.76 5.84
CA VAL A 387 14.82 -19.17 6.92
C VAL A 387 15.54 -17.93 7.49
N GLN A 388 16.82 -18.06 7.84
CA GLN A 388 17.67 -16.96 8.31
C GLN A 388 17.65 -15.78 7.32
N PHE A 389 17.87 -16.05 6.04
CA PHE A 389 17.88 -15.04 4.98
C PHE A 389 16.52 -14.33 4.82
N ASN A 390 15.41 -15.07 4.89
CA ASN A 390 14.06 -14.50 4.85
C ASN A 390 13.80 -13.59 6.08
N GLU A 391 14.20 -14.01 7.28
CA GLU A 391 14.12 -13.16 8.47
C GLU A 391 14.97 -11.88 8.34
N ASP A 392 16.17 -11.97 7.77
CA ASP A 392 17.08 -10.83 7.66
C ASP A 392 16.62 -9.83 6.59
N ILE A 393 16.09 -10.30 5.45
CA ILE A 393 15.40 -9.41 4.51
C ILE A 393 14.12 -8.81 5.13
N GLN A 394 13.38 -9.54 5.97
CA GLN A 394 12.25 -8.97 6.72
C GLN A 394 12.69 -7.83 7.65
N LYS A 395 13.80 -7.99 8.39
CA LYS A 395 14.40 -6.94 9.23
C LYS A 395 14.83 -5.72 8.40
N ILE A 396 15.42 -5.94 7.22
CA ILE A 396 15.81 -4.87 6.29
C ILE A 396 14.57 -4.15 5.71
N GLY A 397 13.52 -4.89 5.39
CA GLY A 397 12.23 -4.37 4.92
C GLY A 397 11.55 -3.45 5.92
N SER A 398 11.49 -3.84 7.20
CA SER A 398 10.96 -2.97 8.26
C SER A 398 11.80 -1.71 8.47
N LYS A 399 13.14 -1.78 8.38
CA LYS A 399 13.99 -0.57 8.42
C LYS A 399 13.76 0.35 7.23
N CYS A 400 13.63 -0.22 6.03
CA CYS A 400 13.33 0.52 4.80
C CYS A 400 11.97 1.22 4.90
N TYR A 401 10.98 0.57 5.52
CA TYR A 401 9.67 1.16 5.80
C TYR A 401 9.75 2.35 6.77
N THR A 402 10.46 2.23 7.90
CA THR A 402 10.65 3.37 8.83
C THR A 402 11.35 4.54 8.13
N ARG A 403 12.43 4.26 7.38
CA ARG A 403 13.17 5.27 6.62
C ARG A 403 12.33 5.96 5.55
N LEU A 404 11.44 5.22 4.87
CA LEU A 404 10.47 5.77 3.93
C LEU A 404 9.56 6.81 4.61
N PHE A 405 9.08 6.53 5.83
CA PHE A 405 8.18 7.45 6.55
C PHE A 405 8.88 8.63 7.20
N GLU A 406 10.16 8.53 7.58
CA GLU A 406 10.99 9.70 7.90
C GLU A 406 11.05 10.68 6.72
N ILE A 407 11.33 10.17 5.51
CA ILE A 407 11.44 10.99 4.29
C ILE A 407 10.08 11.60 3.89
N ILE A 408 8.99 10.84 4.00
CA ILE A 408 7.62 11.35 3.77
C ILE A 408 7.25 12.43 4.79
N ASN A 409 7.62 12.26 6.06
CA ASN A 409 7.33 13.26 7.11
C ASN A 409 8.01 14.59 6.80
N LEU A 410 9.30 14.58 6.47
CA LEU A 410 10.05 15.79 6.09
C LEU A 410 9.44 16.52 4.87
N LYS A 411 8.87 15.78 3.91
CA LYS A 411 8.12 16.35 2.78
C LYS A 411 6.80 16.99 3.22
N PHE A 412 6.00 16.33 4.06
CA PHE A 412 4.75 16.91 4.53
C PHE A 412 4.95 18.09 5.48
N HIS A 413 5.97 18.11 6.34
CA HIS A 413 6.32 19.30 7.13
C HIS A 413 6.53 20.53 6.23
N LYS A 414 7.37 20.40 5.19
CA LYS A 414 7.61 21.49 4.24
C LYS A 414 6.36 21.88 3.44
N ALA A 415 5.52 20.92 3.08
CA ALA A 415 4.26 21.21 2.38
C ALA A 415 3.24 21.93 3.29
N TRP A 416 3.18 21.57 4.57
CA TRP A 416 2.35 22.25 5.58
C TRP A 416 2.87 23.64 5.93
N GLU A 417 4.18 23.81 6.12
CA GLU A 417 4.85 25.10 6.27
C GLU A 417 4.45 26.06 5.14
N ILE A 418 4.56 25.62 3.88
CA ILE A 418 4.17 26.44 2.71
C ILE A 418 2.65 26.66 2.67
N SER A 419 1.84 25.65 2.99
CA SER A 419 0.37 25.73 2.97
C SER A 419 -0.17 26.74 3.99
N LEU A 420 0.25 26.64 5.25
CA LEU A 420 -0.23 27.47 6.36
C LEU A 420 0.23 28.93 6.21
N ASN A 421 1.49 29.16 5.82
CA ASN A 421 1.98 30.51 5.47
C ASN A 421 1.29 31.12 4.24
N GLN A 422 0.57 30.32 3.44
CA GLN A 422 -0.23 30.76 2.29
C GLN A 422 -1.74 30.63 2.54
N ASN A 423 -2.21 30.82 3.79
CA ASN A 423 -3.63 30.79 4.16
C ASN A 423 -4.34 29.44 3.89
N CYS A 424 -3.70 28.33 4.28
CA CYS A 424 -4.08 26.95 3.94
C CYS A 424 -4.19 26.69 2.43
N SER A 425 -3.20 27.17 1.66
CA SER A 425 -3.06 26.83 0.23
C SER A 425 -3.06 25.31 0.03
N ASP A 426 -3.94 24.81 -0.83
CA ASP A 426 -4.15 23.38 -1.06
C ASP A 426 -3.04 22.72 -1.89
N LYS A 427 -2.49 23.49 -2.84
CA LYS A 427 -1.54 23.03 -3.85
C LYS A 427 -0.32 22.30 -3.30
N PRO A 428 0.39 22.76 -2.25
CA PRO A 428 1.57 22.06 -1.72
C PRO A 428 1.21 20.66 -1.19
N ILE A 429 0.10 20.55 -0.47
CA ILE A 429 -0.38 19.30 0.13
C ILE A 429 -0.83 18.32 -0.97
N LEU A 430 -1.63 18.79 -1.92
CA LEU A 430 -2.06 17.98 -3.06
C LEU A 430 -0.88 17.55 -3.95
N GLN A 431 0.14 18.38 -4.14
CA GLN A 431 1.32 18.04 -4.95
C GLN A 431 2.14 16.92 -4.32
N GLU A 432 2.41 16.98 -3.02
CA GLU A 432 3.13 15.92 -2.32
C GLU A 432 2.30 14.63 -2.20
N LEU A 433 1.00 14.73 -1.91
CA LEU A 433 0.10 13.58 -1.91
C LEU A 433 0.04 12.87 -3.28
N ASN A 434 -0.11 13.62 -4.38
CA ASN A 434 -0.06 13.06 -5.73
C ASN A 434 1.32 12.46 -6.04
N SER A 435 2.40 13.12 -5.62
CA SER A 435 3.77 12.62 -5.84
C SER A 435 3.97 11.25 -5.19
N ILE A 436 3.61 11.08 -3.91
CA ILE A 436 3.74 9.81 -3.18
C ILE A 436 2.83 8.74 -3.79
N VAL A 437 1.57 9.06 -4.10
CA VAL A 437 0.62 8.12 -4.72
C VAL A 437 1.13 7.61 -6.07
N ASN A 438 1.64 8.53 -6.91
CA ASN A 438 2.19 8.18 -8.21
C ASN A 438 3.41 7.27 -8.08
N LEU A 439 4.39 7.62 -7.22
CA LEU A 439 5.59 6.80 -6.98
C LEU A 439 5.26 5.38 -6.50
N VAL A 440 4.30 5.23 -5.59
CA VAL A 440 3.87 3.91 -5.05
C VAL A 440 3.11 3.09 -6.11
N CYS A 441 2.50 3.74 -7.10
CA CYS A 441 1.88 3.06 -8.25
C CYS A 441 2.90 2.75 -9.37
N GLU A 442 3.85 3.64 -9.61
CA GLU A 442 4.92 3.54 -10.63
C GLU A 442 5.80 2.31 -10.39
N PHE A 443 6.26 2.09 -9.16
CA PHE A 443 7.04 0.91 -8.76
C PHE A 443 6.20 -0.31 -8.35
N ARG A 444 4.91 -0.30 -8.69
CA ARG A 444 4.02 -1.48 -8.70
C ARG A 444 4.01 -2.31 -7.41
N THR A 445 4.17 -1.65 -6.26
CA THR A 445 4.23 -2.29 -4.93
C THR A 445 3.02 -3.22 -4.73
N ILE A 446 3.25 -4.43 -4.22
CA ILE A 446 2.22 -5.49 -4.09
C ILE A 446 1.03 -4.96 -3.27
N GLY A 447 -0.20 -5.30 -3.70
CA GLY A 447 -1.46 -4.82 -3.13
C GLY A 447 -1.46 -4.52 -1.61
N PRO A 448 -1.22 -5.50 -0.73
CA PRO A 448 -1.21 -5.28 0.72
C PRO A 448 -0.16 -4.26 1.18
N PHE A 449 1.07 -4.32 0.64
CA PHE A 449 2.14 -3.37 0.94
C PHE A 449 1.89 -1.97 0.34
N LYS A 450 1.22 -1.87 -0.81
CA LYS A 450 0.76 -0.61 -1.39
C LYS A 450 -0.32 0.03 -0.52
N THR A 451 -1.35 -0.72 -0.18
CA THR A 451 -2.44 -0.28 0.70
C THR A 451 -1.90 0.16 2.06
N LEU A 452 -0.92 -0.56 2.63
CA LEU A 452 -0.18 -0.17 3.82
C LEU A 452 0.47 1.21 3.69
N ILE A 453 1.28 1.44 2.66
CA ILE A 453 1.99 2.74 2.49
C ILE A 453 0.98 3.87 2.36
N LEU A 454 -0.08 3.69 1.56
CA LEU A 454 -1.08 4.74 1.32
C LEU A 454 -1.91 5.06 2.57
N ASN A 455 -2.24 4.06 3.40
CA ASN A 455 -2.95 4.28 4.67
C ASN A 455 -2.10 4.98 5.73
N ASP A 456 -0.80 4.68 5.77
CA ASP A 456 0.11 5.21 6.79
C ASP A 456 0.78 6.53 6.32
N MET A 457 0.74 6.85 5.01
CA MET A 457 0.97 8.20 4.45
C MET A 457 0.01 9.22 5.06
N PHE A 458 -1.29 8.92 5.10
CA PHE A 458 -2.26 9.78 5.78
C PHE A 458 -2.00 9.85 7.29
N LYS A 459 -1.47 8.80 7.93
CA LYS A 459 -1.07 8.88 9.35
C LYS A 459 -0.05 9.99 9.57
N VAL A 460 0.98 10.06 8.71
CA VAL A 460 2.05 11.06 8.76
C VAL A 460 1.58 12.45 8.33
N LEU A 461 0.64 12.56 7.39
CA LEU A 461 0.00 13.83 7.04
C LEU A 461 -0.66 14.51 8.26
N ASN A 462 -1.33 13.73 9.11
CA ASN A 462 -1.96 14.22 10.35
C ASN A 462 -0.93 14.59 11.44
N ILE A 463 0.18 13.86 11.53
CA ILE A 463 1.26 14.13 12.50
C ILE A 463 1.96 15.44 12.16
N SER A 464 2.50 15.54 10.94
CA SER A 464 3.14 16.76 10.42
C SER A 464 2.20 17.98 10.44
N PHE A 465 0.91 17.80 10.17
CA PHE A 465 -0.07 18.88 10.30
C PHE A 465 -0.14 19.43 11.73
N TYR A 466 -0.28 18.57 12.74
CA TYR A 466 -0.29 19.00 14.15
C TYR A 466 1.01 19.73 14.49
N GLU A 467 2.16 19.24 14.01
CA GLU A 467 3.47 19.78 14.38
C GLU A 467 3.81 21.11 13.69
N GLU A 468 3.24 21.40 12.51
CA GLU A 468 3.31 22.73 11.89
C GLU A 468 2.24 23.70 12.44
N VAL A 469 0.98 23.28 12.62
CA VAL A 469 -0.10 24.23 13.00
C VAL A 469 0.08 24.85 14.38
N ILE A 470 0.81 24.19 15.29
CA ILE A 470 1.18 24.76 16.60
C ILE A 470 2.29 25.82 16.53
N LYS A 471 2.98 25.98 15.39
CA LYS A 471 4.00 27.01 15.16
C LYS A 471 3.32 28.31 14.75
N ASP A 472 2.69 28.96 15.72
CA ASP A 472 2.09 30.30 15.59
C ASP A 472 0.98 30.45 14.52
N HIS A 473 0.39 29.34 14.06
CA HIS A 473 -0.78 29.34 13.15
C HIS A 473 -2.13 29.18 13.87
N CYS A 474 -2.16 28.99 15.19
CA CYS A 474 -3.38 28.77 16.00
C CYS A 474 -4.32 30.00 16.08
N THR A 475 -5.17 30.23 15.07
CA THR A 475 -6.16 31.32 15.08
C THR A 475 -7.53 30.85 14.61
N LEU A 476 -8.58 31.62 14.93
CA LEU A 476 -9.94 31.41 14.40
C LEU A 476 -9.96 31.41 12.87
N MET A 477 -9.25 32.35 12.24
CA MET A 477 -9.17 32.47 10.78
C MET A 477 -8.48 31.25 10.16
N MET A 478 -7.37 30.79 10.72
CA MET A 478 -6.72 29.55 10.28
C MET A 478 -7.66 28.35 10.44
N GLY A 479 -8.44 28.29 11.53
CA GLY A 479 -9.48 27.28 11.72
C GLY A 479 -10.49 27.23 10.57
N ILE A 480 -10.98 28.39 10.12
CA ILE A 480 -11.91 28.50 8.97
C ILE A 480 -11.21 28.03 7.67
N GLN A 481 -9.97 28.46 7.45
CA GLN A 481 -9.18 28.08 6.27
C GLN A 481 -8.91 26.55 6.22
N ILE A 482 -8.66 25.92 7.38
CA ILE A 482 -8.51 24.46 7.51
C ILE A 482 -9.82 23.74 7.12
N GLN A 483 -10.99 24.25 7.52
CA GLN A 483 -12.28 23.66 7.12
C GLN A 483 -12.53 23.77 5.61
N MET A 484 -12.06 24.83 4.95
CA MET A 484 -12.13 24.96 3.49
C MET A 484 -11.19 23.96 2.80
N LEU A 485 -9.93 23.86 3.26
CA LEU A 485 -8.95 22.90 2.75
C LEU A 485 -9.43 21.44 2.91
N LEU A 486 -10.08 21.12 4.02
CA LEU A 486 -10.58 19.77 4.32
C LEU A 486 -11.56 19.25 3.25
N GLY A 487 -12.36 20.10 2.61
CA GLY A 487 -13.21 19.68 1.49
C GLY A 487 -12.38 19.15 0.32
N ILE A 488 -11.35 19.90 -0.08
CA ILE A 488 -10.47 19.57 -1.22
C ILE A 488 -9.64 18.31 -0.94
N VAL A 489 -9.11 18.17 0.27
CA VAL A 489 -8.31 16.98 0.66
C VAL A 489 -9.20 15.75 0.88
N SER A 490 -10.46 15.91 1.33
CA SER A 490 -11.43 14.80 1.40
C SER A 490 -11.84 14.32 0.00
N ASP A 491 -11.98 15.22 -0.97
CA ASP A 491 -12.21 14.86 -2.37
C ASP A 491 -11.03 14.08 -2.98
N PHE A 492 -9.80 14.34 -2.51
CA PHE A 492 -8.62 13.57 -2.87
C PHE A 492 -8.62 12.18 -2.20
N GLU A 493 -8.88 12.10 -0.90
CA GLU A 493 -9.06 10.83 -0.15
C GLU A 493 -10.13 9.94 -0.82
N TYR A 494 -11.27 10.52 -1.19
CA TYR A 494 -12.38 9.81 -1.84
C TYR A 494 -12.03 9.25 -3.22
N LYS A 495 -11.17 9.93 -3.99
CA LYS A 495 -10.64 9.39 -5.26
C LYS A 495 -9.73 8.18 -5.05
N LEU A 496 -9.09 8.07 -3.89
CA LEU A 496 -8.23 6.94 -3.50
C LEU A 496 -8.95 5.80 -2.75
N LYS A 497 -10.27 5.87 -2.54
CA LYS A 497 -11.05 4.89 -1.76
C LYS A 497 -10.91 3.41 -2.19
N ASN A 498 -10.48 3.14 -3.43
CA ASN A 498 -10.23 1.79 -3.93
C ASN A 498 -8.83 1.24 -3.55
N LEU A 499 -7.97 2.09 -2.98
CA LEU A 499 -6.58 1.81 -2.59
C LEU A 499 -6.31 2.03 -1.08
N LEU A 500 -7.26 2.63 -0.37
CA LEU A 500 -7.23 2.89 1.06
C LEU A 500 -8.14 1.89 1.81
N VAL A 501 -7.97 1.80 3.13
CA VAL A 501 -8.95 1.12 4.00
C VAL A 501 -10.06 2.12 4.33
N LEU A 502 -11.29 1.63 4.48
CA LEU A 502 -12.44 2.43 4.92
C LEU A 502 -12.28 2.86 6.39
N LYS A 503 -11.63 4.00 6.60
CA LYS A 503 -11.44 4.73 7.86
C LYS A 503 -11.45 6.24 7.56
N ASP A 504 -11.59 7.10 8.58
CA ASP A 504 -11.35 8.53 8.39
C ASP A 504 -9.83 8.79 8.37
N ASN A 505 -9.28 9.18 7.22
CA ASN A 505 -7.84 9.40 7.06
C ASN A 505 -7.39 10.84 7.42
N LEU A 506 -8.30 11.77 7.75
CA LEU A 506 -8.00 13.19 7.97
C LEU A 506 -8.39 13.65 9.39
N ILE A 507 -8.43 12.71 10.32
CA ILE A 507 -9.10 12.86 11.61
C ILE A 507 -8.54 14.01 12.45
N ILE A 508 -7.21 14.11 12.64
CA ILE A 508 -6.59 15.17 13.44
C ILE A 508 -6.77 16.55 12.81
N ILE A 509 -6.71 16.63 11.47
CA ILE A 509 -6.94 17.87 10.72
C ILE A 509 -8.38 18.36 10.97
N LYS A 510 -9.36 17.44 10.93
CA LYS A 510 -10.78 17.69 11.26
C LYS A 510 -10.98 18.07 12.74
N GLU A 511 -10.27 17.46 13.68
CA GLU A 511 -10.35 17.79 15.12
C GLU A 511 -9.83 19.19 15.41
N ILE A 512 -8.62 19.50 14.94
CA ILE A 512 -7.96 20.80 15.15
C ILE A 512 -8.76 21.92 14.48
N GLY A 513 -9.20 21.72 13.24
CA GLY A 513 -10.08 22.67 12.55
C GLY A 513 -11.37 22.96 13.33
N ARG A 514 -11.94 21.98 14.04
CA ARG A 514 -13.11 22.18 14.91
C ARG A 514 -12.74 22.94 16.19
N VAL A 515 -11.65 22.59 16.85
CA VAL A 515 -11.16 23.27 18.07
C VAL A 515 -10.80 24.74 17.82
N LEU A 516 -10.17 25.06 16.68
CA LEU A 516 -9.82 26.42 16.31
C LEU A 516 -11.06 27.30 16.04
N VAL A 517 -12.10 26.74 15.40
CA VAL A 517 -13.37 27.46 15.10
C VAL A 517 -14.35 27.52 16.28
N LEU A 518 -14.18 26.68 17.30
CA LEU A 518 -15.07 26.64 18.47
C LEU A 518 -15.10 27.98 19.25
N ASN A 519 -16.23 28.68 19.25
CA ASN A 519 -16.39 29.96 19.97
C ASN A 519 -16.26 29.84 21.50
N GLN A 520 -16.68 28.72 22.09
CA GLN A 520 -16.68 28.48 23.54
C GLN A 520 -15.64 27.42 23.91
N LYS A 521 -14.38 27.86 24.04
CA LYS A 521 -13.23 26.98 24.32
C LYS A 521 -13.35 26.20 25.63
N ASN A 522 -14.17 26.67 26.58
CA ASN A 522 -14.45 25.96 27.84
C ASN A 522 -15.16 24.61 27.64
N LEU A 523 -15.94 24.41 26.56
CA LEU A 523 -16.63 23.14 26.28
C LEU A 523 -15.67 21.96 26.05
N LEU A 524 -14.37 22.24 25.89
CA LEU A 524 -13.30 21.24 25.81
C LEU A 524 -12.93 20.63 27.17
N VAL A 525 -13.30 21.31 28.28
CA VAL A 525 -13.19 20.81 29.65
C VAL A 525 -14.34 19.85 29.97
N ASP A 526 -15.48 20.02 29.31
CA ASP A 526 -16.71 19.25 29.51
C ASP A 526 -16.77 17.99 28.61
N ASP A 527 -17.80 17.16 28.79
CA ASP A 527 -17.94 15.89 28.07
C ASP A 527 -18.17 16.09 26.55
N SER A 528 -18.59 17.29 26.13
CA SER A 528 -18.68 17.73 24.73
C SER A 528 -17.35 17.60 23.96
N ARG A 529 -16.20 17.55 24.65
CA ARG A 529 -14.92 17.20 24.02
C ARG A 529 -14.95 15.86 23.29
N SER A 530 -15.73 14.89 23.76
CA SER A 530 -15.89 13.59 23.09
C SER A 530 -16.55 13.67 21.71
N GLU A 531 -17.22 14.78 21.39
CA GLU A 531 -17.75 15.06 20.06
C GLU A 531 -16.80 15.95 19.24
N ILE A 532 -16.13 16.91 19.90
CA ILE A 532 -15.31 17.95 19.26
C ILE A 532 -13.89 17.46 18.91
N CYS A 533 -13.18 16.83 19.84
CA CYS A 533 -11.84 16.28 19.63
C CYS A 533 -11.54 14.99 20.44
N PRO A 534 -12.26 13.88 20.18
CA PRO A 534 -12.05 12.56 20.79
C PRO A 534 -10.75 11.82 20.45
N HIS A 535 -9.81 12.42 19.71
CA HIS A 535 -8.53 11.77 19.36
C HIS A 535 -7.30 12.60 19.78
N LEU A 536 -7.46 13.88 20.15
CA LEU A 536 -6.39 14.68 20.75
C LEU A 536 -6.13 14.30 22.21
N THR A 537 -4.86 14.03 22.54
CA THR A 537 -4.43 13.86 23.94
C THR A 537 -4.54 15.18 24.71
N ASP A 538 -4.63 15.10 26.05
CA ASP A 538 -4.72 16.28 26.92
C ASP A 538 -3.55 17.23 26.70
N GLU A 539 -2.33 16.69 26.56
CA GLU A 539 -1.10 17.43 26.27
C GLU A 539 -1.16 18.13 24.89
N LYS A 540 -1.52 17.40 23.82
CA LYS A 540 -1.62 17.95 22.47
C LYS A 540 -2.69 19.05 22.38
N LEU A 541 -3.81 18.89 23.11
CA LEU A 541 -4.86 19.89 23.21
C LEU A 541 -4.44 21.13 24.01
N VAL A 542 -3.78 20.95 25.16
CA VAL A 542 -3.22 22.04 25.98
C VAL A 542 -2.19 22.84 25.19
N ASN A 543 -1.31 22.18 24.43
CA ASN A 543 -0.33 22.85 23.56
C ASN A 543 -1.01 23.67 22.45
N LEU A 544 -2.02 23.10 21.77
CA LEU A 544 -2.80 23.80 20.74
C LEU A 544 -3.48 25.07 21.30
N LEU A 545 -4.16 24.95 22.45
CA LEU A 545 -4.85 26.08 23.11
C LEU A 545 -3.88 27.11 23.70
N THR A 546 -2.72 26.69 24.19
CA THR A 546 -1.70 27.62 24.71
C THR A 546 -1.14 28.49 23.59
N ASN A 547 -0.94 27.94 22.38
CA ASN A 547 -0.54 28.75 21.23
C ASN A 547 -1.70 29.59 20.66
N TYR A 548 -2.96 29.15 20.83
CA TYR A 548 -4.13 29.97 20.52
C TYR A 548 -4.24 31.21 21.42
N ASP A 549 -4.05 31.08 22.73
CA ASP A 549 -4.16 32.20 23.69
C ASP A 549 -3.05 33.24 23.50
N LYS A 550 -1.84 32.84 23.06
CA LYS A 550 -0.76 33.78 22.69
C LYS A 550 -1.17 34.71 21.55
N LEU A 551 -1.88 34.18 20.55
CA LEU A 551 -2.23 34.89 19.31
C LEU A 551 -3.56 35.64 19.41
N ASN A 552 -4.52 35.09 20.17
CA ASN A 552 -5.87 35.61 20.32
C ASN A 552 -6.19 35.78 21.85
N PRO A 553 -5.43 36.63 22.57
CA PRO A 553 -5.47 36.68 24.03
C PRO A 553 -6.84 37.12 24.55
N LYS A 554 -7.31 36.44 25.60
CA LYS A 554 -8.63 36.57 26.25
C LYS A 554 -9.80 35.89 25.52
N GLU A 555 -9.60 35.26 24.36
CA GLU A 555 -10.65 34.41 23.75
C GLU A 555 -10.83 33.07 24.48
N ILE A 556 -9.81 32.61 25.21
CA ILE A 556 -9.91 31.45 26.11
C ILE A 556 -10.30 31.91 27.51
N PRO A 557 -11.41 31.41 28.10
CA PRO A 557 -11.80 31.77 29.47
C PRO A 557 -10.71 31.39 30.48
N SER A 558 -10.48 32.26 31.47
CA SER A 558 -9.41 32.09 32.46
C SER A 558 -9.53 30.77 33.22
N GLY A 559 -8.40 30.08 33.39
CA GLY A 559 -8.34 28.76 34.03
C GLY A 559 -8.70 27.56 33.13
N THR A 560 -9.29 27.75 31.94
CA THR A 560 -9.65 26.64 31.01
C THR A 560 -8.47 25.71 30.74
N ILE A 561 -7.31 26.25 30.35
CA ILE A 561 -6.09 25.47 30.10
C ILE A 561 -5.62 24.78 31.38
N SER A 562 -5.67 25.47 32.53
CA SER A 562 -5.27 24.92 33.83
C SER A 562 -6.17 23.78 34.33
N LEU A 563 -7.45 23.74 33.92
CA LEU A 563 -8.37 22.63 34.20
C LEU A 563 -8.06 21.42 33.30
N LEU A 564 -7.80 21.65 32.00
CA LEU A 564 -7.34 20.60 31.09
C LEU A 564 -6.04 19.95 31.58
N SER A 565 -5.06 20.75 32.01
CA SER A 565 -3.80 20.27 32.59
C SER A 565 -3.93 19.58 33.95
N ARG A 566 -5.10 19.61 34.61
CA ARG A 566 -5.39 18.91 35.87
C ARG A 566 -6.19 17.62 35.68
N ASN A 567 -7.01 17.56 34.64
CA ASN A 567 -7.87 16.41 34.35
C ASN A 567 -7.19 15.35 33.44
N VAL A 568 -5.86 15.42 33.31
CA VAL A 568 -5.05 14.56 32.45
C VAL A 568 -5.28 13.08 32.78
N ASN A 569 -5.51 12.27 31.74
CA ASN A 569 -5.83 10.84 31.80
C ASN A 569 -7.15 10.45 32.53
N GLN A 570 -8.02 11.40 32.90
CA GLN A 570 -9.28 11.08 33.61
C GLN A 570 -10.41 10.61 32.70
N ARG A 571 -10.27 10.71 31.36
CA ARG A 571 -11.28 10.29 30.39
C ARG A 571 -10.78 9.15 29.51
N HIS A 572 -11.63 8.14 29.31
CA HIS A 572 -11.42 7.12 28.28
C HIS A 572 -11.66 7.73 26.89
N VAL A 573 -10.58 7.89 26.13
CA VAL A 573 -10.54 8.55 24.83
C VAL A 573 -9.66 7.69 23.92
N GLU A 574 -10.07 7.44 22.68
CA GLU A 574 -9.29 6.67 21.70
C GLU A 574 -8.20 7.58 21.10
N PHE A 575 -7.18 7.87 21.91
CA PHE A 575 -6.11 8.80 21.54
C PHE A 575 -5.40 8.40 20.24
N TYR A 576 -5.19 9.38 19.38
CA TYR A 576 -4.43 9.21 18.15
C TYR A 576 -2.96 8.92 18.46
N ASP A 577 -2.43 7.88 17.82
CA ASP A 577 -1.01 7.55 17.90
C ASP A 577 -0.19 8.50 17.03
N PHE A 578 0.45 9.50 17.66
CA PHE A 578 1.31 10.49 17.01
C PHE A 578 2.72 9.96 16.66
N SER A 579 3.05 8.68 16.90
CA SER A 579 4.34 8.11 16.46
C SER A 579 4.40 7.92 14.94
N LEU A 580 5.60 7.94 14.35
CA LEU A 580 5.77 7.59 12.94
C LEU A 580 5.42 6.09 12.69
N PRO A 581 4.95 5.72 11.48
CA PRO A 581 4.63 4.33 11.15
C PRO A 581 5.81 3.36 11.31
N GLU A 582 5.63 2.33 12.12
CA GLU A 582 6.57 1.20 12.27
C GLU A 582 5.98 -0.10 11.71
N LEU A 583 6.76 -0.83 10.92
CA LEU A 583 6.37 -2.15 10.40
C LEU A 583 6.77 -3.26 11.37
N LYS A 584 6.00 -3.37 12.46
CA LYS A 584 6.17 -4.36 13.54
C LYS A 584 5.96 -5.78 13.03
N GLU A 585 6.70 -6.73 13.62
CA GLU A 585 6.82 -8.13 13.17
C GLU A 585 5.47 -8.82 12.89
N GLN A 586 4.48 -8.68 13.77
CA GLN A 586 3.15 -9.26 13.56
C GLN A 586 2.43 -8.66 12.35
N LYS A 587 2.39 -7.32 12.24
CA LYS A 587 1.81 -6.60 11.09
C LYS A 587 2.49 -7.03 9.79
N LEU A 588 3.81 -7.21 9.81
CA LEU A 588 4.58 -7.74 8.68
C LEU A 588 4.20 -9.18 8.32
N LYS A 589 4.09 -10.09 9.28
CA LYS A 589 3.65 -11.49 9.05
C LYS A 589 2.25 -11.57 8.46
N ASP A 590 1.32 -10.73 8.93
CA ASP A 590 -0.02 -10.60 8.36
C ASP A 590 0.04 -10.12 6.90
N LEU A 591 0.76 -9.03 6.62
CA LEU A 591 0.95 -8.50 5.26
C LEU A 591 1.60 -9.50 4.30
N ILE A 592 2.59 -10.27 4.76
CA ILE A 592 3.25 -11.31 3.96
C ILE A 592 2.26 -12.43 3.63
N ARG A 593 1.49 -12.92 4.61
CA ARG A 593 0.45 -13.93 4.39
C ARG A 593 -0.53 -13.46 3.30
N ASP A 594 -0.97 -12.21 3.39
CA ASP A 594 -2.01 -11.66 2.52
C ASP A 594 -1.44 -11.28 1.13
N ALA A 595 -0.12 -11.13 0.99
CA ALA A 595 0.58 -10.96 -0.29
C ALA A 595 0.96 -12.28 -0.99
N VAL A 596 1.12 -13.38 -0.24
CA VAL A 596 1.42 -14.71 -0.79
C VAL A 596 0.20 -15.24 -1.57
N GLY A 597 0.32 -15.22 -2.89
CA GLY A 597 -0.76 -15.60 -3.81
C GLY A 597 -1.19 -14.49 -4.76
N CYS A 598 -0.77 -13.23 -4.52
CA CYS A 598 -0.89 -12.19 -5.54
C CYS A 598 -0.09 -12.60 -6.79
N PRO A 599 -0.66 -12.53 -8.01
CA PRO A 599 0.05 -12.93 -9.23
C PRO A 599 1.24 -12.01 -9.52
N TRP A 600 2.20 -12.50 -10.31
CA TRP A 600 3.35 -11.72 -10.74
C TRP A 600 3.77 -12.07 -12.17
N THR A 601 4.08 -11.06 -12.97
CA THR A 601 4.88 -11.25 -14.20
C THR A 601 6.35 -11.11 -13.82
N PRO A 602 7.24 -12.05 -14.18
CA PRO A 602 8.69 -11.82 -14.13
C PRO A 602 9.08 -10.56 -14.91
N PHE A 603 10.17 -9.89 -14.55
CA PHE A 603 10.75 -8.83 -15.38
C PHE A 603 11.42 -9.47 -16.60
N ASP A 604 11.16 -8.96 -17.80
CA ASP A 604 11.79 -9.46 -19.03
C ASP A 604 13.23 -8.96 -19.14
N LEU A 605 14.15 -9.75 -18.61
CA LEU A 605 15.59 -9.46 -18.66
C LEU A 605 16.12 -9.38 -20.10
N SER A 606 15.47 -10.00 -21.09
CA SER A 606 15.95 -10.07 -22.47
C SER A 606 16.00 -8.71 -23.16
N THR A 607 15.17 -7.75 -22.72
CA THR A 607 15.14 -6.37 -23.23
C THR A 607 16.20 -5.47 -22.57
N THR A 608 17.04 -6.01 -21.68
CA THR A 608 18.02 -5.22 -20.90
C THR A 608 19.47 -5.55 -21.28
N PRO A 609 20.44 -4.65 -21.02
CA PRO A 609 21.87 -4.96 -21.16
C PRO A 609 22.33 -6.19 -20.33
N LEU A 610 21.56 -6.57 -19.30
CA LEU A 610 21.89 -7.66 -18.39
C LEU A 610 21.58 -9.06 -18.94
N ALA A 611 20.84 -9.19 -20.05
CA ALA A 611 20.57 -10.48 -20.73
C ALA A 611 21.85 -11.28 -21.04
N SER A 612 22.97 -10.58 -21.20
CA SER A 612 24.30 -11.15 -21.48
C SER A 612 25.07 -11.68 -20.25
N ARG A 613 24.54 -11.50 -19.01
CA ARG A 613 25.24 -11.89 -17.78
C ARG A 613 25.19 -13.39 -17.52
N SER A 614 26.36 -14.01 -17.34
CA SER A 614 26.50 -15.46 -17.06
C SER A 614 25.75 -15.92 -15.82
N TYR A 615 25.65 -15.07 -14.78
CA TYR A 615 24.91 -15.37 -13.54
C TYR A 615 23.39 -15.43 -13.73
N LEU A 616 22.84 -14.91 -14.85
CA LEU A 616 21.41 -14.99 -15.18
C LEU A 616 21.08 -16.12 -16.19
N GLN A 617 22.08 -16.68 -16.88
CA GLN A 617 21.87 -17.60 -18.00
C GLN A 617 21.67 -19.07 -17.60
N LYS A 618 21.72 -19.41 -16.31
CA LYS A 618 21.76 -20.81 -15.82
C LYS A 618 20.40 -21.40 -15.41
N THR A 619 19.31 -20.66 -15.57
CA THR A 619 17.96 -21.04 -15.11
C THR A 619 17.07 -21.74 -16.15
N THR A 620 17.60 -22.11 -17.32
CA THR A 620 16.90 -22.97 -18.30
C THR A 620 17.14 -24.46 -18.05
N ILE A 621 16.35 -25.05 -17.15
CA ILE A 621 16.18 -26.52 -17.01
C ILE A 621 14.67 -26.81 -16.96
N ASN A 622 14.24 -27.90 -17.62
CA ASN A 622 12.84 -28.26 -17.86
C ASN A 622 12.10 -28.80 -16.62
#